data_AF-A0A1M2ZYF7-F1
#
_entry.id   AF-A0A1M2ZYF7-F1
#
_cell.length_a   1.000
_cell.length_b   1.000
_cell.length_c   1.000
_cell.angle_alpha   90.00
_cell.angle_beta   90.00
_cell.angle_gamma   90.00
#
_symmetry.space_group_name_H-M   'P 1'
#
loop_
_entity.id
_entity.type
_entity.pdbx_description
1 polymer ?
#
loop_
_entity_poly.entity_id
_entity_poly.type
_entity_poly.pdbx_seq_one_letter_code
_entity_poly.pdbx_strand_id
1 'polypeptide(L)'
;MPATPADIAAASRDVVVATWSDATIAGRYPSARDGSVQPEDGFFDAIADAQTVINARGALIGAERRRFEAPADGLIWPSDPPEVPQVRLVDSEQGAAVNTLAGRFELDLEAETSTFELYG
;
A
#
# COMPACT_ATOMS: atom_id res chain seq x y z
N MET A 1 2.26 26.07 -39.66
CA MET A 1 2.01 26.99 -38.54
C MET A 1 3.24 26.94 -37.66
N PRO A 2 4.02 28.03 -37.54
CA PRO A 2 5.23 28.03 -36.72
C PRO A 2 4.89 27.99 -35.23
N ALA A 3 5.72 27.32 -34.44
CA ALA A 3 5.59 27.28 -32.99
C ALA A 3 5.69 28.69 -32.40
N THR A 4 4.84 29.02 -31.44
CA THR A 4 4.92 30.30 -30.74
C THR A 4 6.13 30.30 -29.79
N PRO A 5 6.65 31.47 -29.40
CA PRO A 5 7.68 31.56 -28.36
C PRO A 5 7.29 30.88 -27.05
N ALA A 6 5.99 30.85 -26.71
CA ALA A 6 5.48 30.14 -25.54
C ALA A 6 5.57 28.62 -25.69
N ASP A 7 5.25 28.08 -26.88
CA ASP A 7 5.39 26.64 -27.17
C ASP A 7 6.86 26.22 -27.10
N ILE A 8 7.77 27.06 -27.61
CA ILE A 8 9.22 26.81 -27.56
C ILE A 8 9.71 26.82 -26.11
N ALA A 9 9.30 27.79 -25.31
CA ALA A 9 9.66 27.89 -23.90
C ALA A 9 9.14 26.68 -23.09
N ALA A 10 7.91 26.25 -23.34
CA ALA A 10 7.33 25.07 -22.69
C ALA A 10 8.06 23.77 -23.10
N ALA A 11 8.46 23.64 -24.36
CA ALA A 11 9.18 22.47 -24.87
C ALA A 11 10.67 22.42 -24.48
N SER A 12 11.26 23.54 -24.06
CA SER A 12 12.68 23.65 -23.68
C SER A 12 12.94 23.76 -22.18
N ARG A 13 11.89 23.67 -21.36
CA ARG A 13 12.00 23.74 -19.91
C ARG A 13 12.74 22.51 -19.35
N ASP A 14 13.42 22.73 -18.24
CA ASP A 14 14.05 21.64 -17.49
C ASP A 14 12.98 20.67 -16.95
N VAL A 15 13.29 19.38 -17.03
CA VAL A 15 12.43 18.33 -16.47
C VAL A 15 12.50 18.37 -14.95
N VAL A 16 11.35 18.20 -14.31
CA VAL A 16 11.23 18.10 -12.85
C VAL A 16 10.81 16.67 -12.51
N VAL A 17 11.57 16.02 -11.63
CA VAL A 17 11.31 14.63 -11.19
C VAL A 17 11.09 14.62 -9.68
N ALA A 18 9.89 14.26 -9.26
CA ALA A 18 9.57 13.99 -7.86
C ALA A 18 9.76 12.51 -7.55
N THR A 19 10.18 12.20 -6.33
CA THR A 19 10.44 10.83 -5.88
C THR A 19 9.70 10.54 -4.59
N TRP A 20 9.22 9.31 -4.46
CA TRP A 20 8.68 8.76 -3.22
C TRP A 20 9.39 7.46 -2.91
N SER A 21 9.64 7.21 -1.64
CA SER A 21 10.33 6.02 -1.15
C SER A 21 9.88 5.68 0.25
N ASP A 22 9.83 4.38 0.57
CA ASP A 22 9.58 3.86 1.90
C ASP A 22 10.72 2.93 2.31
N ALA A 23 11.48 3.33 3.32
CA ALA A 23 12.64 2.57 3.81
C ALA A 23 12.24 1.22 4.43
N THR A 24 11.04 1.11 4.99
CA THR A 24 10.53 -0.14 5.58
C THR A 24 10.24 -1.15 4.49
N ILE A 25 9.57 -0.72 3.42
CA ILE A 25 9.28 -1.56 2.25
C ILE A 25 10.57 -1.96 1.54
N ALA A 26 11.49 -1.02 1.33
CA ALA A 26 12.80 -1.31 0.73
C ALA A 26 13.61 -2.31 1.56
N GLY A 27 13.54 -2.21 2.90
CA GLY A 27 14.20 -3.16 3.80
C GLY A 27 13.63 -4.57 3.73
N ARG A 28 12.30 -4.72 3.56
CA ARG A 28 11.62 -6.03 3.42
C ARG A 28 11.78 -6.63 2.03
N TYR A 29 11.78 -5.79 1.01
CA TYR A 29 11.84 -6.18 -0.40
C TYR A 29 13.03 -5.50 -1.07
N PRO A 30 14.24 -6.11 -1.01
CA PRO A 30 15.44 -5.53 -1.60
C PRO A 30 15.36 -5.32 -3.12
N SER A 31 14.38 -5.93 -3.78
CA SER A 31 14.09 -5.77 -5.21
C SER A 31 12.89 -4.85 -5.49
N ALA A 32 12.32 -4.17 -4.48
CA ALA A 32 11.32 -3.15 -4.70
C ALA A 32 11.92 -2.03 -5.57
N ARG A 33 11.17 -1.54 -6.55
CA ARG A 33 11.67 -0.63 -7.60
C ARG A 33 12.41 0.56 -6.99
N ASP A 34 13.71 0.65 -7.23
CA ASP A 34 14.64 1.62 -6.64
C ASP A 34 15.33 2.51 -7.69
N GLY A 35 15.40 2.08 -8.95
CA GLY A 35 16.34 2.65 -9.91
C GLY A 35 15.90 3.92 -10.65
N SER A 36 14.67 4.42 -10.47
CA SER A 36 14.13 5.57 -11.24
C SER A 36 14.33 5.46 -12.76
N VAL A 37 14.47 4.22 -13.27
CA VAL A 37 14.94 3.94 -14.64
C VAL A 37 13.96 4.45 -15.69
N GLN A 38 12.69 4.54 -15.30
CA GLN A 38 11.61 5.05 -16.13
C GLN A 38 10.61 5.78 -15.21
N PRO A 39 10.79 7.10 -14.97
CA PRO A 39 9.78 7.87 -14.27
C PRO A 39 8.48 7.88 -15.07
N GLU A 40 7.34 7.92 -14.38
CA GLU A 40 6.05 8.11 -15.04
C GLU A 40 5.92 9.57 -15.49
N ASP A 41 5.38 9.77 -16.69
CA ASP A 41 5.15 11.10 -17.23
C ASP A 41 4.10 11.84 -16.39
N GLY A 42 4.47 13.04 -15.92
CA GLY A 42 3.58 13.95 -15.22
C GLY A 42 3.36 15.24 -16.00
N PHE A 43 2.31 15.98 -15.64
CA PHE A 43 1.97 17.28 -16.24
C PHE A 43 2.28 18.46 -15.31
N PHE A 44 3.13 18.24 -14.30
CA PHE A 44 3.43 19.25 -13.28
C PHE A 44 4.66 20.07 -13.66
N ASP A 45 4.52 21.37 -13.49
CA ASP A 45 5.58 22.34 -13.81
C ASP A 45 6.41 22.67 -12.58
N ALA A 46 5.81 22.58 -11.39
CA ALA A 46 6.46 22.81 -10.10
C ALA A 46 6.71 21.50 -9.35
N ILE A 47 7.91 21.37 -8.78
CA ILE A 47 8.30 20.20 -7.98
C ILE A 47 7.37 19.98 -6.78
N ALA A 48 6.85 21.05 -6.17
CA ALA A 48 5.96 20.96 -5.02
C ALA A 48 4.63 20.27 -5.38
N ASP A 49 4.09 20.55 -6.55
CA ASP A 49 2.85 19.94 -7.04
C ASP A 49 3.09 18.47 -7.40
N ALA A 50 4.18 18.18 -8.11
CA ALA A 50 4.61 16.81 -8.40
C ALA A 50 4.80 15.99 -7.12
N GLN A 51 5.41 16.58 -6.07
CA GLN A 51 5.63 15.92 -4.79
C GLN A 51 4.32 15.66 -4.04
N THR A 52 3.36 16.59 -4.10
CA THR A 52 2.04 16.41 -3.48
C THR A 52 1.32 15.20 -4.08
N VAL A 53 1.35 15.09 -5.41
CA VAL A 53 0.69 13.98 -6.12
C VAL A 53 1.40 12.65 -5.89
N ILE A 54 2.73 12.60 -5.94
CA ILE A 54 3.45 11.34 -5.71
C ILE A 54 3.29 10.86 -4.25
N ASN A 55 3.19 11.77 -3.28
CA ASN A 55 2.91 11.40 -1.89
C ASN A 55 1.50 10.81 -1.72
N ALA A 56 0.48 11.43 -2.33
CA ALA A 56 -0.88 10.91 -2.31
C ALA A 56 -0.97 9.54 -2.99
N ARG A 57 -0.27 9.38 -4.13
CA ARG A 57 -0.16 8.10 -4.83
C ARG A 57 0.54 7.05 -3.95
N GLY A 58 1.69 7.38 -3.38
CA GLY A 58 2.43 6.51 -2.45
C GLY A 58 1.57 6.06 -1.28
N ALA A 59 0.73 6.93 -0.72
CA ALA A 59 -0.20 6.54 0.35
C ALA A 59 -1.27 5.53 -0.10
N LEU A 60 -1.70 5.56 -1.36
CA LEU A 60 -2.76 4.68 -1.88
C LEU A 60 -2.26 3.34 -2.41
N ILE A 61 -1.13 3.37 -3.14
CA ILE A 61 -0.58 2.21 -3.86
C ILE A 61 0.80 1.77 -3.35
N GLY A 62 1.49 2.64 -2.60
CA GLY A 62 2.77 2.34 -1.97
C GLY A 62 2.64 1.76 -0.56
N ALA A 63 1.42 1.51 -0.08
CA ALA A 63 1.21 0.72 1.13
C ALA A 63 1.35 -0.77 0.82
N GLU A 64 2.16 -1.49 1.62
CA GLU A 64 2.29 -2.94 1.54
C GLU A 64 0.94 -3.59 1.90
N ARG A 65 0.26 -4.21 0.93
CA ARG A 65 -0.98 -4.95 1.18
C ARG A 65 -0.63 -6.41 1.40
N ARG A 66 -0.78 -6.87 2.63
CA ARG A 66 -0.48 -8.24 3.03
C ARG A 66 -1.78 -8.96 3.33
N ARG A 67 -1.80 -10.23 2.93
CA ARG A 67 -2.80 -11.18 3.38
C ARG A 67 -2.15 -12.05 4.45
N PHE A 68 -2.81 -12.17 5.58
CA PHE A 68 -2.39 -13.08 6.64
C PHE A 68 -3.46 -14.13 6.87
N GLU A 69 -3.01 -15.34 7.18
CA GLU A 69 -3.84 -16.40 7.70
C GLU A 69 -3.48 -16.57 9.17
N ALA A 70 -4.46 -16.36 10.05
CA ALA A 70 -4.28 -16.41 11.49
C ALA A 70 -5.17 -17.52 12.07
N PRO A 71 -4.63 -18.74 12.28
CA PRO A 71 -5.34 -19.78 13.00
C PRO A 71 -5.42 -19.46 14.50
N ALA A 72 -6.52 -19.84 15.13
CA ALA A 72 -6.73 -19.76 16.57
C ALA A 72 -7.14 -21.14 17.10
N ASP A 73 -6.43 -21.57 18.14
CA ASP A 73 -6.72 -22.81 18.88
C ASP A 73 -7.94 -22.57 19.79
N GLY A 74 -9.13 -22.61 19.16
CA GLY A 74 -10.41 -22.46 19.82
C GLY A 74 -11.50 -21.93 18.88
N LEU A 75 -12.76 -22.16 19.26
CA LEU A 75 -13.93 -21.64 18.56
C LEU A 75 -14.24 -20.20 19.00
N ILE A 76 -14.17 -19.26 18.05
CA ILE A 76 -14.53 -17.86 18.26
C ILE A 76 -15.86 -17.60 17.55
N TRP A 77 -16.96 -17.57 18.28
CA TRP A 77 -18.26 -17.36 17.66
C TRP A 77 -18.44 -15.91 17.16
N PRO A 78 -18.99 -15.70 15.94
CA PRO A 78 -19.38 -14.36 15.49
C PRO A 78 -20.42 -13.76 16.42
N SER A 79 -20.48 -12.42 16.48
CA SER A 79 -21.54 -11.70 17.18
C SER A 79 -22.90 -11.91 16.50
N ASP A 80 -23.99 -11.72 17.26
CA ASP A 80 -25.36 -11.64 16.74
C ASP A 80 -25.97 -10.28 17.12
N PRO A 81 -26.25 -9.36 16.16
CA PRO A 81 -26.07 -9.54 14.71
C PRO A 81 -24.59 -9.59 14.30
N PRO A 82 -24.27 -10.18 13.13
CA PRO A 82 -22.91 -10.27 12.64
C PRO A 82 -22.37 -8.88 12.29
N GLU A 83 -21.32 -8.47 13.01
CA GLU A 83 -20.49 -7.31 12.66
C GLU A 83 -19.23 -7.79 11.90
N VAL A 84 -18.57 -6.89 11.19
CA VAL A 84 -17.29 -7.21 10.52
C VAL A 84 -16.20 -7.30 11.59
N PRO A 85 -15.59 -8.47 11.83
CA PRO A 85 -14.57 -8.60 12.86
C PRO A 85 -13.33 -7.76 12.52
N GLN A 86 -12.87 -6.96 13.48
CA GLN A 86 -11.61 -6.25 13.41
C GLN A 86 -10.58 -6.99 14.25
N VAL A 87 -9.43 -7.30 13.66
CA VAL A 87 -8.35 -8.02 14.32
C VAL A 87 -7.09 -7.17 14.32
N ARG A 88 -6.48 -7.00 15.50
CA ARG A 88 -5.13 -6.44 15.61
C ARG A 88 -4.12 -7.57 15.48
N LEU A 89 -3.44 -7.64 14.34
CA LEU A 89 -2.34 -8.58 14.14
C LEU A 89 -1.06 -8.00 14.71
N VAL A 90 -0.43 -8.73 15.63
CA VAL A 90 0.89 -8.42 16.17
C VAL A 90 1.78 -9.64 15.96
N ASP A 91 2.73 -9.52 15.05
CA ASP A 91 3.71 -10.55 14.72
C ASP A 91 5.07 -9.87 14.53
N SER A 92 5.96 -10.03 15.50
CA SER A 92 7.30 -9.44 15.47
C SER A 92 8.22 -10.08 14.44
N GLU A 93 8.01 -11.34 14.08
CA GLU A 93 8.83 -12.05 13.09
C GLU A 93 8.50 -11.55 11.69
N GLN A 94 7.23 -11.28 11.42
CA GLN A 94 6.75 -10.71 10.16
C GLN A 94 6.77 -9.18 10.14
N GLY A 95 7.10 -8.53 11.27
CA GLY A 95 7.10 -7.08 11.42
C GLY A 95 5.71 -6.46 11.27
N ALA A 96 4.66 -7.18 11.65
CA ALA A 96 3.27 -6.74 11.58
C ALA A 96 2.80 -6.22 12.93
N ALA A 97 2.23 -5.01 12.93
CA ALA A 97 1.54 -4.41 14.08
C ALA A 97 0.38 -3.55 13.56
N VAL A 98 -0.58 -4.22 12.92
CA VAL A 98 -1.61 -3.57 12.08
C VAL A 98 -3.02 -3.95 12.52
N ASN A 99 -3.93 -2.99 12.38
CA ASN A 99 -5.36 -3.27 12.48
C ASN A 99 -5.85 -3.75 11.12
N THR A 100 -6.53 -4.89 11.10
CA THR A 100 -6.96 -5.58 9.89
C THR A 100 -8.45 -5.86 9.95
N LEU A 101 -9.06 -5.96 8.78
CA LEU A 101 -10.41 -6.51 8.64
C LEU A 101 -10.29 -8.00 8.34
N ALA A 102 -11.15 -8.80 8.97
CA ALA A 102 -11.31 -10.20 8.61
C ALA A 102 -12.14 -10.30 7.32
N GLY A 103 -11.48 -10.62 6.20
CA GLY A 103 -12.14 -10.82 4.90
C GLY A 103 -12.83 -12.18 4.79
N ARG A 104 -12.32 -13.18 5.51
CA ARG A 104 -12.93 -14.51 5.67
C ARG A 104 -12.79 -14.96 7.11
N PHE A 105 -13.85 -15.58 7.61
CA PHE A 105 -13.87 -16.22 8.92
C PHE A 105 -14.38 -17.65 8.78
N GLU A 106 -13.59 -18.62 9.25
CA GLU A 106 -13.89 -20.04 9.15
C GLU A 106 -13.89 -20.67 10.54
N LEU A 107 -14.91 -21.50 10.80
CA LEU A 107 -15.06 -22.28 12.02
C LEU A 107 -15.02 -23.76 11.66
N ASP A 108 -14.05 -24.47 12.20
CA ASP A 108 -14.01 -25.93 12.14
C ASP A 108 -14.53 -26.49 13.47
N LEU A 109 -15.76 -26.99 13.44
CA LEU A 109 -16.42 -27.55 14.62
C LEU A 109 -15.90 -28.95 14.99
N GLU A 110 -15.28 -29.67 14.06
CA GLU A 110 -14.70 -30.99 14.32
C GLU A 110 -13.34 -30.86 14.99
N ALA A 111 -12.52 -29.94 14.50
CA ALA A 111 -11.21 -29.64 15.09
C ALA A 111 -11.26 -28.65 16.25
N GLU A 112 -12.42 -28.02 16.50
CA GLU A 112 -12.61 -26.95 17.49
C GLU A 112 -11.67 -25.73 17.28
N THR A 113 -11.42 -25.36 16.01
CA THR A 113 -10.53 -24.26 15.65
C THR A 113 -11.24 -23.17 14.85
N SER A 114 -10.63 -21.98 14.84
CA SER A 114 -11.09 -20.85 14.02
C SER A 114 -9.95 -20.32 13.18
N THR A 115 -10.24 -19.92 11.94
CA THR A 115 -9.24 -19.33 11.06
C THR A 115 -9.73 -17.99 10.53
N PHE A 116 -8.86 -16.98 10.63
CA PHE A 116 -9.11 -15.65 10.07
C PHE A 116 -8.21 -15.39 8.89
N GLU A 117 -8.82 -14.89 7.81
CA GLU A 117 -8.10 -14.28 6.70
C GLU A 117 -8.12 -12.76 6.86
N LEU A 118 -6.94 -12.20 7.10
CA LEU A 118 -6.78 -10.79 7.46
C LEU A 118 -6.15 -10.02 6.30
N TYR A 119 -6.71 -8.84 6.02
CA TYR A 119 -6.18 -7.89 5.05
C TYR A 119 -5.70 -6.63 5.76
N GLY A 120 -4.45 -6.25 5.52
CA GLY A 120 -3.80 -5.08 6.12
C GLY A 120 -2.62 -4.59 5.31
#